data_AF-F4KN24-F1
#
_entry.id   AF-F4KN24-F1
#
_cell.length_a   1.000
_cell.length_b   1.000
_cell.length_c   1.000
_cell.angle_alpha   90.00
_cell.angle_beta   90.00
_cell.angle_gamma   90.00
#
_symmetry.space_group_name_H-M   'P 1'
#
loop_
_entity.id
_entity.type
_entity.pdbx_description
1 polymer ?
#
loop_
_entity_poly.entity_id
_entity_poly.type
_entity_poly.pdbx_seq_one_letter_code
_entity_poly.pdbx_strand_id
1 'polypeptide(L)'
;MIQIKPSIILVILLALGACVACDEEPQPAKPIVVKAVTPLDYISEGNLLLEGDSVKTFFTYSEALTSVPQGTHVGSRYEWAGIIPPITSLEEPTLIFQVANKHLAVEEAIQIGDTKATYSSDYKNMGNGISYALRLAPAKAAAEEGFPPAQDKKLLAAYRYQVSEGKDGGLLTVTVRPLGESFDGTIEEVAKESFWAQDKQNDVERQFPFAGQVDEGNQVYVGTDGFYWTSTPDGDTSAYYVWIGEGAAGIFDDGKLVDNYRQMGLSVRPFADHL
;
A
#
# COMPACT_ATOMS: atom_id res chain seq x y z
N MET A 1 93.62 -58.48 -13.50
CA MET A 1 92.74 -58.53 -14.68
C MET A 1 91.41 -57.86 -14.29
N ILE A 2 91.15 -56.66 -14.84
CA ILE A 2 89.84 -55.99 -15.06
C ILE A 2 88.98 -55.71 -13.79
N GLN A 3 88.94 -54.50 -13.21
CA GLN A 3 88.07 -53.33 -13.50
C GLN A 3 86.55 -53.63 -13.59
N ILE A 4 85.73 -52.90 -12.80
CA ILE A 4 84.44 -52.25 -13.15
C ILE A 4 83.68 -51.83 -11.85
N LYS A 5 83.32 -50.54 -11.75
CA LYS A 5 82.26 -49.97 -10.88
C LYS A 5 80.87 -50.20 -11.53
N PRO A 6 79.74 -50.23 -10.81
CA PRO A 6 78.77 -49.10 -10.92
C PRO A 6 77.84 -49.01 -9.68
N SER A 7 76.83 -48.17 -9.52
CA SER A 7 76.47 -46.83 -9.99
C SER A 7 75.26 -46.43 -9.12
N ILE A 8 75.11 -45.15 -8.89
CA ILE A 8 73.96 -44.50 -8.27
C ILE A 8 72.71 -44.82 -9.11
N ILE A 9 71.65 -45.33 -8.50
CA ILE A 9 70.30 -45.32 -9.08
C ILE A 9 69.45 -44.34 -8.28
N LEU A 10 69.05 -43.29 -9.01
CA LEU A 10 68.08 -42.26 -8.70
C LEU A 10 66.69 -42.91 -8.55
N VAL A 11 66.10 -42.86 -7.36
CA VAL A 11 64.67 -43.16 -7.17
C VAL A 11 63.89 -41.86 -7.36
N ILE A 12 63.25 -41.75 -8.52
CA ILE A 12 62.29 -40.69 -8.82
C ILE A 12 61.03 -41.00 -7.99
N LEU A 13 60.76 -40.17 -6.97
CA LEU A 13 59.45 -40.09 -6.34
C LEU A 13 58.47 -39.48 -7.35
N LEU A 14 57.54 -40.30 -7.85
CA LEU A 14 56.32 -39.82 -8.48
C LEU A 14 55.46 -39.18 -7.38
N ALA A 15 55.46 -37.85 -7.33
CA ALA A 15 54.48 -37.09 -6.59
C ALA A 15 53.12 -37.27 -7.30
N LEU A 16 52.20 -38.01 -6.67
CA LEU A 16 50.78 -37.89 -7.00
C LEU A 16 50.34 -36.48 -6.61
N GLY A 17 49.96 -35.70 -7.62
CA GLY A 17 49.32 -34.41 -7.42
C GLY A 17 47.99 -34.61 -6.72
N ALA A 18 47.94 -34.24 -5.44
CA ALA A 18 46.69 -33.95 -4.77
C ALA A 18 46.18 -32.61 -5.32
N CYS A 19 45.09 -32.66 -6.08
CA CYS A 19 44.28 -31.49 -6.35
C CYS A 19 43.76 -30.99 -5.00
N VAL A 20 44.32 -29.90 -4.50
CA VAL A 20 43.70 -29.11 -3.44
C VAL A 20 42.51 -28.44 -4.09
N ALA A 21 41.34 -29.05 -3.98
CA ALA A 21 40.10 -28.32 -4.08
C ALA A 21 40.09 -27.35 -2.88
N CYS A 22 40.22 -26.06 -3.15
CA CYS A 22 39.88 -25.05 -2.16
C CYS A 22 38.38 -25.19 -1.93
N ASP A 23 37.97 -25.85 -0.85
CA ASP A 23 36.61 -25.77 -0.36
C ASP A 23 36.36 -24.29 0.01
N GLU A 24 35.64 -23.58 -0.85
CA GLU A 24 35.04 -22.30 -0.46
C GLU A 24 34.09 -22.59 0.69
N GLU A 25 34.41 -22.03 1.86
CA GLU A 25 33.52 -22.01 3.02
C GLU A 25 32.14 -21.50 2.56
N PRO A 26 31.05 -22.26 2.75
CA PRO A 26 29.73 -21.84 2.30
C PRO A 26 29.42 -20.51 2.97
N GLN A 27 29.37 -19.44 2.18
CA GLN A 27 29.03 -18.12 2.70
C GLN A 27 27.69 -18.23 3.43
N PRO A 28 27.55 -17.62 4.63
CA PRO A 28 26.29 -17.62 5.33
C PRO A 28 25.23 -17.12 4.35
N ALA A 29 24.20 -17.94 4.13
CA ALA A 29 23.10 -17.59 3.25
C ALA A 29 22.65 -16.18 3.62
N LYS A 30 22.65 -15.25 2.65
CA LYS A 30 22.10 -13.92 2.86
C LYS A 30 20.73 -14.12 3.51
N PRO A 31 20.43 -13.46 4.64
CA PRO A 31 19.11 -13.57 5.25
C PRO A 31 18.08 -13.30 4.16
N ILE A 32 17.11 -14.21 4.01
CA ILE A 32 15.96 -13.96 3.15
C ILE A 32 15.22 -12.82 3.84
N VAL A 33 15.43 -11.60 3.34
CA VAL A 33 14.64 -10.44 3.75
C VAL A 33 13.27 -10.65 3.11
N VAL A 34 12.34 -11.22 3.88
CA VAL A 34 10.93 -11.24 3.49
C VAL A 34 10.49 -9.78 3.49
N LYS A 35 10.18 -9.24 2.31
CA LYS A 35 9.61 -7.90 2.18
C LYS A 35 8.33 -7.86 3.00
N ALA A 36 8.25 -6.93 3.95
CA ALA A 36 7.02 -6.72 4.71
C ALA A 36 5.90 -6.30 3.76
N VAL A 37 4.78 -7.01 3.81
CA VAL A 37 3.61 -6.75 2.99
C VAL A 37 2.86 -5.55 3.55
N THR A 38 2.50 -4.61 2.67
CA THR A 38 1.71 -3.42 2.97
C THR A 38 0.36 -3.48 2.27
N PRO A 39 -0.63 -2.68 2.70
CA PRO A 39 -1.89 -2.54 1.95
C PRO A 39 -1.68 -2.10 0.50
N LEU A 40 -0.63 -1.33 0.20
CA LEU A 40 -0.32 -0.89 -1.17
C LEU A 40 0.21 -2.01 -2.06
N ASP A 41 0.72 -3.13 -1.50
CA ASP A 41 1.17 -4.24 -2.33
C ASP A 41 -0.01 -4.97 -3.00
N TYR A 42 -1.19 -4.95 -2.39
CA TYR A 42 -2.40 -5.56 -2.95
C TYR A 42 -3.05 -4.72 -4.05
N ILE A 43 -2.93 -3.40 -4.02
CA ILE A 43 -3.61 -2.52 -4.97
C ILE A 43 -2.79 -2.31 -6.25
N SER A 44 -3.46 -2.33 -7.40
CA SER A 44 -2.85 -2.10 -8.71
C SER A 44 -2.20 -0.71 -8.84
N GLU A 45 -1.18 -0.62 -9.71
CA GLU A 45 -0.49 0.65 -10.01
C GLU A 45 -1.35 1.66 -10.77
N GLY A 46 -2.33 1.19 -11.55
CA GLY A 46 -3.22 2.03 -12.35
C GLY A 46 -4.70 1.70 -12.12
N ASN A 47 -5.57 2.63 -12.55
CA ASN A 47 -7.02 2.38 -12.60
C ASN A 47 -7.31 1.26 -13.60
N LEU A 48 -8.42 0.54 -13.38
CA LEU A 48 -8.93 -0.45 -14.32
C LEU A 48 -9.19 0.19 -15.69
N LEU A 49 -8.64 -0.43 -16.73
CA LEU A 49 -9.03 -0.23 -18.12
C LEU A 49 -9.81 -1.48 -18.54
N LEU A 50 -11.01 -1.33 -19.10
CA LEU A 50 -11.80 -2.50 -19.48
C LEU A 50 -11.08 -3.29 -20.59
N GLU A 51 -11.01 -4.62 -20.43
CA GLU A 51 -10.46 -5.49 -21.45
C GLU A 51 -11.29 -5.39 -22.74
N GLY A 52 -10.62 -5.12 -23.87
CA GLY A 52 -11.29 -4.91 -25.15
C GLY A 52 -11.87 -3.50 -25.36
N ASP A 53 -11.89 -2.65 -24.34
CA ASP A 53 -12.25 -1.23 -24.44
C ASP A 53 -11.40 -0.38 -23.49
N SER A 54 -10.18 -0.06 -23.93
CA SER A 54 -9.24 0.75 -23.15
C SER A 54 -9.67 2.20 -22.96
N VAL A 55 -10.78 2.64 -23.56
CA VAL A 55 -11.35 3.98 -23.35
C VAL A 55 -12.29 3.98 -22.15
N LYS A 56 -12.91 2.85 -21.80
CA LYS A 56 -13.76 2.75 -20.62
C LYS A 56 -12.92 2.62 -19.34
N THR A 57 -12.91 3.71 -18.58
CA THR A 57 -12.18 3.86 -17.31
C THR A 57 -13.09 4.17 -16.11
N PHE A 58 -14.39 4.38 -16.37
CA PHE A 58 -15.42 4.61 -15.38
C PHE A 58 -16.49 3.53 -15.47
N PHE A 59 -16.95 3.08 -14.30
CA PHE A 59 -17.84 1.94 -14.16
C PHE A 59 -18.97 2.30 -13.21
N THR A 60 -20.19 1.89 -13.52
CA THR A 60 -21.25 1.86 -12.50
C THR A 60 -20.88 0.82 -11.43
N TYR A 61 -21.53 0.86 -10.27
CA TYR A 61 -21.19 -0.07 -9.19
C TYR A 61 -21.32 -1.55 -9.62
N SER A 62 -22.38 -1.91 -10.35
CA SER A 62 -22.55 -3.27 -10.86
C SER A 62 -21.52 -3.67 -11.92
N GLU A 63 -21.13 -2.73 -12.78
CA GLU A 63 -20.07 -2.96 -13.76
C GLU A 63 -18.72 -3.18 -13.07
N ALA A 64 -18.40 -2.36 -12.07
CA ALA A 64 -17.16 -2.44 -11.32
C ALA A 64 -16.96 -3.84 -10.70
N LEU A 65 -17.99 -4.38 -10.06
CA LEU A 65 -17.96 -5.70 -9.42
C LEU A 65 -17.74 -6.89 -10.37
N THR A 66 -17.90 -6.68 -11.68
CA THR A 66 -17.84 -7.76 -12.69
C THR A 66 -16.76 -7.56 -13.74
N SER A 67 -16.10 -6.39 -13.76
CA SER A 67 -15.17 -5.99 -14.82
C SER A 67 -13.69 -6.15 -14.45
N VAL A 68 -13.38 -6.49 -13.18
CA VAL A 68 -12.00 -6.68 -12.72
C VAL A 68 -11.39 -7.98 -13.27
N PRO A 69 -10.08 -8.00 -13.61
CA PRO A 69 -9.42 -9.19 -14.12
C PRO A 69 -9.44 -10.39 -13.15
N GLN A 70 -9.30 -11.59 -13.70
CA GLN A 70 -9.14 -12.81 -12.89
C GLN A 70 -7.90 -12.68 -11.96
N GLY A 71 -8.05 -13.13 -10.71
CA GLY A 71 -7.02 -13.00 -9.68
C GLY A 71 -7.03 -11.63 -8.98
N THR A 72 -8.04 -10.81 -9.27
CA THR A 72 -8.26 -9.52 -8.61
C THR A 72 -9.74 -9.33 -8.26
N HIS A 73 -10.01 -8.42 -7.34
CA HIS A 73 -11.35 -8.00 -6.93
C HIS A 73 -11.43 -6.47 -6.77
N VAL A 74 -12.65 -5.95 -6.64
CA VAL A 74 -12.85 -4.56 -6.18
C VAL A 74 -12.66 -4.54 -4.67
N GLY A 75 -11.67 -3.78 -4.19
CA GLY A 75 -11.36 -3.71 -2.76
C GLY A 75 -12.56 -3.25 -1.93
N SER A 76 -12.79 -3.90 -0.80
CA SER A 76 -13.81 -3.49 0.18
C SER A 76 -13.43 -2.17 0.86
N ARG A 77 -14.38 -1.54 1.57
CA ARG A 77 -14.08 -0.36 2.39
C ARG A 77 -12.99 -0.65 3.42
N TYR A 78 -12.88 -1.90 3.90
CA TYR A 78 -11.88 -2.30 4.89
C TYR A 78 -10.49 -2.48 4.30
N GLU A 79 -10.40 -2.94 3.04
CA GLU A 79 -9.12 -3.02 2.32
C GLU A 79 -8.62 -1.64 1.94
N TRP A 80 -9.53 -0.79 1.46
CA TRP A 80 -9.25 0.63 1.25
C TRP A 80 -8.85 1.35 2.54
N ALA A 81 -9.43 0.98 3.69
CA ALA A 81 -9.09 1.56 4.99
C ALA A 81 -7.60 1.38 5.34
N GLY A 82 -6.93 0.35 4.82
CA GLY A 82 -5.49 0.18 4.96
C GLY A 82 -4.65 1.24 4.22
N ILE A 83 -5.27 2.01 3.33
CA ILE A 83 -4.62 3.01 2.47
C ILE A 83 -5.12 4.41 2.81
N ILE A 84 -6.43 4.62 2.84
CA ILE A 84 -7.10 5.90 3.09
C ILE A 84 -8.08 5.71 4.26
N PRO A 85 -8.03 6.53 5.33
CA PRO A 85 -8.93 6.34 6.47
C PRO A 85 -10.40 6.56 6.12
N PRO A 86 -11.34 5.93 6.84
CA PRO A 86 -12.75 6.30 6.75
C PRO A 86 -12.99 7.72 7.25
N ILE A 87 -13.97 8.41 6.68
CA ILE A 87 -14.40 9.71 7.18
C ILE A 87 -15.42 9.52 8.29
N THR A 88 -15.05 10.00 9.48
CA THR A 88 -15.90 10.00 10.67
C THR A 88 -16.60 11.35 10.89
N SER A 89 -16.09 12.42 10.27
CA SER A 89 -16.66 13.77 10.30
C SER A 89 -16.38 14.50 8.99
N LEU A 90 -17.41 15.11 8.40
CA LEU A 90 -17.27 15.98 7.22
C LEU A 90 -16.61 17.31 7.56
N GLU A 91 -16.78 17.79 8.79
CA GLU A 91 -16.23 19.06 9.26
C GLU A 91 -14.74 18.93 9.56
N GLU A 92 -14.33 17.76 10.06
CA GLU A 92 -12.95 17.45 10.42
C GLU A 92 -12.56 16.04 9.94
N PRO A 93 -12.36 15.82 8.61
CA PRO A 93 -11.85 14.55 8.10
C PRO A 93 -10.52 14.18 8.75
N THR A 94 -10.22 12.89 8.87
CA THR A 94 -8.94 12.46 9.48
C THR A 94 -7.73 12.84 8.62
N LEU A 95 -7.86 12.74 7.30
CA LEU A 95 -6.82 13.08 6.34
C LEU A 95 -7.17 14.40 5.64
N ILE A 96 -6.49 15.48 6.05
CA ILE A 96 -6.70 16.86 5.56
C ILE A 96 -5.37 17.39 5.04
N PHE A 97 -5.37 18.02 3.88
CA PHE A 97 -4.15 18.52 3.24
C PHE A 97 -3.97 20.04 3.35
N GLN A 98 -5.05 20.79 3.57
CA GLN A 98 -5.06 22.26 3.56
C GLN A 98 -4.99 22.91 4.95
N VAL A 99 -5.26 22.14 6.02
CA VAL A 99 -5.23 22.65 7.40
C VAL A 99 -4.27 21.80 8.22
N ALA A 100 -3.42 22.46 9.01
CA ALA A 100 -2.55 21.78 9.95
C ALA A 100 -3.34 21.36 11.18
N ASN A 101 -3.41 20.05 11.44
CA ASN A 101 -4.03 19.50 12.63
C ASN A 101 -3.44 18.11 12.96
N LYS A 102 -4.01 17.45 13.96
CA LYS A 102 -3.59 16.13 14.38
C LYS A 102 -4.78 15.30 14.83
N HIS A 103 -4.80 14.04 14.44
CA HIS A 103 -5.71 13.03 14.99
C HIS A 103 -4.85 11.93 15.62
N LEU A 104 -5.12 11.57 16.87
CA LEU A 104 -4.33 10.60 17.62
C LEU A 104 -5.21 9.44 18.04
N ALA A 105 -4.61 8.24 18.09
CA ALA A 105 -5.27 7.01 18.51
C ALA A 105 -6.60 6.77 17.78
N VAL A 106 -6.61 6.99 16.47
CA VAL A 106 -7.77 6.68 15.62
C VAL A 106 -7.83 5.18 15.43
N GLU A 107 -8.88 4.54 15.94
CA GLU A 107 -9.08 3.10 15.82
C GLU A 107 -9.85 2.78 14.53
N GLU A 108 -9.25 1.99 13.65
CA GLU A 108 -9.73 1.74 12.29
C GLU A 108 -9.88 0.24 12.02
N ALA A 109 -11.07 -0.19 11.57
CA ALA A 109 -11.27 -1.54 11.06
C ALA A 109 -10.64 -1.68 9.67
N ILE A 110 -9.62 -2.53 9.55
CA ILE A 110 -8.81 -2.67 8.33
C ILE A 110 -8.70 -4.15 7.96
N GLN A 111 -8.73 -4.42 6.66
CA GLN A 111 -8.46 -5.73 6.08
C GLN A 111 -7.18 -5.67 5.22
N ILE A 112 -6.27 -6.63 5.41
CA ILE A 112 -5.04 -6.79 4.64
C ILE A 112 -4.92 -8.27 4.26
N GLY A 113 -5.18 -8.57 2.98
CA GLY A 113 -5.42 -9.94 2.53
C GLY A 113 -6.55 -10.57 3.35
N ASP A 114 -6.29 -11.76 3.90
CA ASP A 114 -7.26 -12.48 4.75
C ASP A 114 -7.32 -11.95 6.20
N THR A 115 -6.44 -11.04 6.59
CA THR A 115 -6.37 -10.54 7.98
C THR A 115 -7.32 -9.38 8.19
N LYS A 116 -8.23 -9.52 9.15
CA LYS A 116 -9.13 -8.46 9.62
C LYS A 116 -8.80 -8.10 11.06
N ALA A 117 -8.48 -6.84 11.33
CA ALA A 117 -8.23 -6.35 12.67
C ALA A 117 -8.54 -4.85 12.79
N THR A 118 -8.73 -4.39 14.02
CA THR A 118 -8.68 -2.96 14.33
C THR A 118 -7.25 -2.56 14.63
N TYR A 119 -6.81 -1.46 14.03
CA TYR A 119 -5.50 -0.87 14.31
C TYR A 119 -5.66 0.57 14.77
N SER A 120 -4.71 1.01 15.60
CA SER A 120 -4.59 2.41 15.99
C SER A 120 -3.68 3.16 15.02
N SER A 121 -4.08 4.38 14.66
CA SER A 121 -3.33 5.27 13.78
C SER A 121 -3.23 6.69 14.34
N ASP A 122 -2.07 7.29 14.17
CA ASP A 122 -1.83 8.71 14.43
C ASP A 122 -1.62 9.45 13.11
N TYR A 123 -2.27 10.60 12.94
CA TYR A 123 -2.20 11.44 11.75
C TYR A 123 -1.72 12.83 12.10
N LYS A 124 -0.82 13.37 11.29
CA LYS A 124 -0.35 14.75 11.36
C LYS A 124 -0.47 15.40 10.00
N ASN A 125 -1.46 16.27 9.88
CA ASN A 125 -1.74 17.04 8.68
C ASN A 125 -0.91 18.34 8.73
N MET A 126 -0.22 18.67 7.64
CA MET A 126 0.74 19.78 7.64
C MET A 126 0.15 21.09 7.08
N GLY A 127 -1.02 21.02 6.44
CA GLY A 127 -1.69 22.18 5.85
C GLY A 127 -1.00 22.76 4.61
N ASN A 128 -0.14 21.98 3.96
CA ASN A 128 0.65 22.39 2.80
C ASN A 128 0.61 21.34 1.67
N GLY A 129 -0.47 20.58 1.57
CA GLY A 129 -0.61 19.49 0.59
C GLY A 129 -0.01 18.16 1.06
N ILE A 130 0.56 18.10 2.27
CA ILE A 130 1.20 16.90 2.83
C ILE A 130 0.53 16.51 4.14
N SER A 131 0.33 15.20 4.31
CA SER A 131 -0.06 14.59 5.58
C SER A 131 0.79 13.37 5.86
N TYR A 132 1.06 13.15 7.13
CA TYR A 132 1.81 12.01 7.62
C TYR A 132 0.93 11.15 8.51
N ALA A 133 1.18 9.85 8.53
CA ALA A 133 0.57 8.98 9.52
C ALA A 133 1.53 7.89 9.99
N LEU A 134 1.34 7.47 11.24
CA LEU A 134 1.90 6.26 11.82
C LEU A 134 0.72 5.33 12.02
N ARG A 135 0.57 4.34 11.14
CA ARG A 135 -0.63 3.50 11.03
C ARG A 135 -0.32 2.05 11.35
N LEU A 136 -1.38 1.27 11.53
CA LEU A 136 -1.30 -0.18 11.76
C LEU A 136 -0.60 -0.53 13.08
N ALA A 137 -0.73 0.32 14.10
CA ALA A 137 -0.26 0.05 15.45
C ALA A 137 -1.27 -0.83 16.23
N PRO A 138 -0.85 -1.48 17.32
CA PRO A 138 -1.78 -2.16 18.23
C PRO A 138 -2.92 -1.26 18.68
N ALA A 139 -4.13 -1.82 18.72
CA ALA A 139 -5.36 -1.13 19.08
C ALA A 139 -5.79 -1.47 20.51
N LYS A 140 -6.51 -0.55 21.17
CA LYS A 140 -7.04 -0.80 22.53
C LYS A 140 -8.39 -1.51 22.52
N ALA A 141 -9.17 -1.32 21.46
CA ALA A 141 -10.52 -1.83 21.35
C ALA A 141 -10.83 -2.21 19.90
N ALA A 142 -11.83 -3.05 19.70
CA ALA A 142 -12.41 -3.27 18.38
C ALA A 142 -13.15 -2.00 17.95
N ALA A 143 -12.91 -1.54 16.73
CA ALA A 143 -13.67 -0.46 16.11
C ALA A 143 -15.01 -0.96 15.53
N GLU A 144 -15.06 -2.23 15.10
CA GLU A 144 -16.23 -2.84 14.49
C GLU A 144 -16.30 -4.36 14.78
N GLU A 145 -17.50 -4.92 14.72
CA GLU A 145 -17.71 -6.37 14.87
C GLU A 145 -16.93 -7.14 13.79
N GLY A 146 -16.27 -8.23 14.19
CA GLY A 146 -15.43 -9.04 13.28
C GLY A 146 -14.02 -8.48 13.05
N PHE A 147 -13.68 -7.33 13.63
CA PHE A 147 -12.34 -6.73 13.59
C PHE A 147 -11.76 -6.66 15.02
N PRO A 148 -11.12 -7.74 15.53
CA PRO A 148 -10.51 -7.70 16.85
C PRO A 148 -9.33 -6.71 16.90
N PRO A 149 -9.02 -6.11 18.06
CA PRO A 149 -7.88 -5.21 18.17
C PRO A 149 -6.55 -5.94 17.90
N ALA A 150 -5.73 -5.37 17.03
CA ALA A 150 -4.37 -5.85 16.78
C ALA A 150 -3.52 -5.77 18.06
N GLN A 151 -2.68 -6.78 18.29
CA GLN A 151 -1.92 -6.94 19.53
C GLN A 151 -0.41 -6.72 19.37
N ASP A 152 0.09 -6.71 18.14
CA ASP A 152 1.51 -6.60 17.84
C ASP A 152 1.78 -5.50 16.80
N LYS A 153 3.07 -5.18 16.61
CA LYS A 153 3.55 -4.11 15.74
C LYS A 153 4.04 -4.64 14.39
N LYS A 154 3.68 -5.86 13.98
CA LYS A 154 4.24 -6.49 12.78
C LYS A 154 3.94 -5.70 11.51
N LEU A 155 2.78 -5.06 11.46
CA LEU A 155 2.33 -4.27 10.32
C LEU A 155 2.54 -2.76 10.51
N LEU A 156 3.14 -2.33 11.64
CA LEU A 156 3.37 -0.92 11.94
C LEU A 156 4.12 -0.25 10.78
N ALA A 157 3.54 0.81 10.25
CA ALA A 157 4.04 1.48 9.06
C ALA A 157 3.87 2.99 9.12
N ALA A 158 4.84 3.70 8.55
CA ALA A 158 4.76 5.13 8.28
C ALA A 158 4.10 5.37 6.92
N TYR A 159 3.27 6.40 6.85
CA TYR A 159 2.58 6.82 5.63
C TYR A 159 2.89 8.28 5.36
N ARG A 160 3.12 8.61 4.10
CA ARG A 160 3.19 9.97 3.58
C ARG A 160 2.18 10.11 2.45
N TYR A 161 1.27 11.05 2.62
CA TYR A 161 0.27 11.44 1.65
C TYR A 161 0.69 12.79 1.08
N GLN A 162 0.78 12.90 -0.23
CA GLN A 162 1.14 14.15 -0.89
C GLN A 162 0.19 14.41 -2.05
N VAL A 163 -0.50 15.55 -1.98
CA VAL A 163 -1.19 16.12 -3.12
C VAL A 163 -0.18 16.87 -3.99
N SER A 164 -0.23 16.65 -5.29
CA SER A 164 0.57 17.36 -6.29
C SER A 164 -0.20 17.50 -7.60
N GLU A 165 0.35 18.27 -8.54
CA GLU A 165 -0.09 18.23 -9.92
C GLU A 165 0.38 16.93 -10.61
N GLY A 166 -0.52 16.28 -11.32
CA GLY A 166 -0.30 15.16 -12.22
C GLY A 166 -0.58 15.54 -13.68
N LYS A 167 -0.56 14.54 -14.56
CA LYS A 167 -0.70 14.75 -16.02
C LYS A 167 -2.00 15.45 -16.42
N ASP A 168 -3.10 15.04 -15.79
CA ASP A 168 -4.46 15.44 -16.17
C ASP A 168 -5.15 16.24 -15.04
N GLY A 169 -4.35 16.87 -14.16
CA GLY A 169 -4.81 17.62 -12.97
C GLY A 169 -4.25 17.02 -11.69
N GLY A 170 -4.93 17.16 -10.55
CA GLY A 170 -4.41 16.75 -9.26
C GLY A 170 -4.12 15.24 -9.13
N LEU A 171 -3.23 14.92 -8.20
CA LEU A 171 -2.71 13.58 -7.95
C LEU A 171 -2.48 13.42 -6.45
N LEU A 172 -2.94 12.30 -5.87
CA LEU A 172 -2.52 11.89 -4.53
C LEU A 172 -1.46 10.79 -4.64
N THR A 173 -0.27 11.06 -4.15
CA THR A 173 0.78 10.06 -3.96
C THR A 173 0.75 9.57 -2.52
N VAL A 174 0.65 8.25 -2.35
CA VAL A 174 0.73 7.58 -1.05
C VAL A 174 2.00 6.74 -1.01
N THR A 175 2.91 7.08 -0.11
CA THR A 175 4.12 6.32 0.16
C THR A 175 3.99 5.63 1.51
N VAL A 176 4.21 4.32 1.56
CA VAL A 176 4.18 3.50 2.77
C VAL A 176 5.56 2.92 3.04
N ARG A 177 6.03 3.09 4.27
CA ARG A 177 7.26 2.48 4.78
C ARG A 177 6.95 1.53 5.94
N PRO A 178 7.13 0.22 5.78
CA PRO A 178 7.11 -0.71 6.90
C PRO A 178 8.17 -0.35 7.93
N LEU A 179 7.80 -0.29 9.21
CA LEU A 179 8.72 0.04 10.31
C LEU A 179 9.07 -1.20 11.15
N GLY A 180 8.15 -2.16 11.21
CA GLY A 180 8.32 -3.39 11.97
C GLY A 180 8.25 -3.20 13.48
N GLU A 181 8.42 -4.31 14.20
CA GLU A 181 8.11 -4.37 15.64
C GLU A 181 9.07 -3.58 16.53
N SER A 182 10.31 -3.37 16.08
CA SER A 182 11.33 -2.66 16.84
C SER A 182 11.17 -1.14 16.83
N PHE A 183 10.29 -0.59 16.00
CA PHE A 183 10.06 0.85 15.97
C PHE A 183 9.31 1.32 17.21
N ASP A 184 9.91 2.27 17.93
CA ASP A 184 9.41 2.91 19.15
C ASP A 184 9.20 4.42 18.99
N GLY A 185 9.39 4.93 17.77
CA GLY A 185 9.23 6.32 17.44
C GLY A 185 7.78 6.80 17.40
N THR A 186 7.60 8.09 17.08
CA THR A 186 6.29 8.76 17.12
C THR A 186 5.92 9.40 15.79
N ILE A 187 4.64 9.82 15.67
CA ILE A 187 4.18 10.61 14.52
C ILE A 187 5.01 11.90 14.30
N GLU A 188 5.61 12.47 15.35
CA GLU A 188 6.46 13.65 15.24
C GLU A 188 7.79 13.37 14.53
N GLU A 189 8.28 12.14 14.60
CA GLU A 189 9.49 11.71 13.91
C GLU A 189 9.20 11.35 12.46
N VAL A 190 8.11 10.61 12.23
CA VAL A 190 7.63 10.26 10.88
C VAL A 190 7.28 11.51 10.08
N ALA A 191 6.76 12.56 10.71
CA ALA A 191 6.38 13.81 10.04
C ALA A 191 7.55 14.76 9.72
N LYS A 192 8.79 14.27 9.74
CA LYS A 192 9.98 15.02 9.31
C LYS A 192 10.41 14.56 7.92
N GLU A 193 10.63 15.49 7.00
CA GLU A 193 11.16 15.16 5.66
C GLU A 193 12.49 14.41 5.72
N SER A 194 13.31 14.63 6.75
CA SER A 194 14.56 13.89 6.97
C SER A 194 14.36 12.39 7.19
N PHE A 195 13.21 11.99 7.76
CA PHE A 195 12.84 10.58 7.91
C PHE A 195 12.66 9.94 6.52
N TRP A 196 11.94 10.61 5.63
CA TRP A 196 11.66 10.14 4.27
C TRP A 196 12.83 10.29 3.31
N ALA A 197 13.81 11.15 3.61
CA ALA A 197 15.00 11.32 2.78
C ALA A 197 15.96 10.11 2.83
N GLN A 198 15.83 9.24 3.83
CA GLN A 198 16.69 8.07 4.07
C GLN A 198 15.89 6.76 3.93
N ASP A 199 16.58 5.63 3.86
CA ASP A 199 16.03 4.26 3.94
C ASP A 199 14.82 3.94 3.02
N LYS A 200 14.88 4.45 1.78
CA LYS A 200 13.79 4.33 0.80
C LYS A 200 13.64 2.94 0.15
N GLN A 201 14.55 2.00 0.43
CA GLN A 201 14.59 0.68 -0.21
C GLN A 201 13.32 -0.16 0.00
N ASN A 202 12.57 0.12 1.05
CA ASN A 202 11.35 -0.60 1.41
C ASN A 202 10.09 0.25 1.21
N ASP A 203 10.21 1.46 0.65
CA ASP A 203 9.05 2.30 0.38
C ASP A 203 8.22 1.70 -0.74
N VAL A 204 6.92 1.58 -0.51
CA VAL A 204 5.93 1.22 -1.53
C VAL A 204 5.12 2.46 -1.85
N GLU A 205 5.02 2.82 -3.13
CA GLU A 205 4.30 4.00 -3.58
C GLU A 205 3.14 3.61 -4.50
N ARG A 206 2.02 4.31 -4.35
CA ARG A 206 0.90 4.30 -5.30
C ARG A 206 0.41 5.73 -5.54
N GLN A 207 0.02 5.99 -6.78
CA GLN A 207 -0.46 7.29 -7.22
C GLN A 207 -1.92 7.17 -7.65
N PHE A 208 -2.75 8.06 -7.15
CA PHE A 208 -4.20 8.08 -7.34
C PHE A 208 -4.59 9.38 -8.06
N PRO A 209 -4.87 9.32 -9.37
CA PRO A 209 -5.18 10.52 -10.13
C PRO A 209 -6.57 11.06 -9.78
N PHE A 210 -6.73 12.38 -9.79
CA PHE A 210 -8.02 13.05 -9.64
C PHE A 210 -8.81 12.93 -10.94
N ALA A 211 -9.20 11.71 -11.28
CA ALA A 211 -9.81 11.36 -12.56
C ALA A 211 -11.24 11.91 -12.74
N GLY A 212 -11.83 12.44 -11.67
CA GLY A 212 -13.24 12.80 -11.61
C GLY A 212 -14.16 11.58 -11.55
N GLN A 213 -15.38 11.78 -12.01
CA GLN A 213 -16.42 10.76 -12.11
C GLN A 213 -17.31 11.05 -13.32
N VAL A 214 -18.18 10.08 -13.68
CA VAL A 214 -19.23 10.25 -14.68
C VAL A 214 -20.57 10.37 -13.98
N ASP A 215 -21.25 11.48 -14.19
CA ASP A 215 -22.59 11.76 -13.69
C ASP A 215 -23.54 12.06 -14.86
N GLU A 216 -24.65 11.34 -14.95
CA GLU A 216 -25.60 11.41 -16.07
C GLU A 216 -24.94 11.40 -17.47
N GLY A 217 -23.85 10.63 -17.61
CA GLY A 217 -23.08 10.50 -18.85
C GLY A 217 -22.06 11.60 -19.11
N ASN A 218 -21.91 12.58 -18.22
CA ASN A 218 -20.94 13.67 -18.31
C ASN A 218 -19.79 13.44 -17.34
N GLN A 219 -18.56 13.67 -17.79
CA GLN A 219 -17.40 13.64 -16.91
C GLN A 219 -17.31 14.95 -16.12
N VAL A 220 -17.22 14.85 -14.80
CA VAL A 220 -17.18 15.98 -13.85
C VAL A 220 -16.01 15.81 -12.87
N TYR A 221 -15.55 16.93 -12.28
CA TYR A 221 -14.44 16.98 -11.31
C TYR A 221 -13.07 16.47 -11.82
N VAL A 222 -12.89 16.43 -13.14
CA VAL A 222 -11.63 16.02 -13.74
C VAL A 222 -10.53 16.98 -13.32
N GLY A 223 -9.48 16.42 -12.73
CA GLY A 223 -8.32 17.15 -12.23
C GLY A 223 -8.52 17.80 -10.85
N THR A 224 -9.73 17.76 -10.27
CA THR A 224 -10.01 18.34 -8.95
C THR A 224 -10.23 17.28 -7.88
N ASP A 225 -10.90 16.17 -8.24
CA ASP A 225 -11.25 15.09 -7.32
C ASP A 225 -11.07 13.72 -7.98
N GLY A 226 -10.83 12.68 -7.18
CA GLY A 226 -10.82 11.29 -7.60
C GLY A 226 -11.85 10.50 -6.81
N PHE A 227 -12.58 9.63 -7.52
CA PHE A 227 -13.64 8.80 -6.96
C PHE A 227 -13.41 7.35 -7.34
N TYR A 228 -13.36 6.45 -6.34
CA TYR A 228 -13.08 5.04 -6.55
C TYR A 228 -14.12 4.17 -5.87
N TRP A 229 -14.71 3.22 -6.61
CA TRP A 229 -15.59 2.25 -5.99
C TRP A 229 -14.85 1.39 -4.97
N THR A 230 -15.51 1.17 -3.83
CA THR A 230 -15.26 -0.03 -3.01
C THR A 230 -16.27 -1.10 -3.39
N SER A 231 -16.05 -2.36 -2.99
CA SER A 231 -17.05 -3.41 -3.12
C SER A 231 -18.12 -3.38 -2.02
N THR A 232 -18.03 -2.50 -1.03
CA THR A 232 -18.93 -2.51 0.12
C THR A 232 -20.24 -1.77 -0.18
N PRO A 233 -21.40 -2.45 -0.18
CA PRO A 233 -22.69 -1.81 -0.39
C PRO A 233 -23.12 -0.98 0.82
N ASP A 234 -23.93 0.05 0.59
CA ASP A 234 -24.72 0.75 1.61
C ASP A 234 -26.18 0.84 1.14
N GLY A 235 -27.02 -0.06 1.65
CA GLY A 235 -28.40 -0.23 1.17
C GLY A 235 -28.50 -0.74 -0.27
N ASP A 236 -29.59 -0.41 -0.96
CA ASP A 236 -29.88 -0.92 -2.31
C ASP A 236 -29.40 0.02 -3.43
N THR A 237 -29.25 1.30 -3.12
CA THR A 237 -29.02 2.37 -4.10
C THR A 237 -27.64 3.03 -3.98
N SER A 238 -26.90 2.76 -2.90
CA SER A 238 -25.64 3.43 -2.59
C SER A 238 -24.53 2.43 -2.21
N ALA A 239 -23.29 2.86 -2.24
CA ALA A 239 -22.14 2.05 -1.89
C ALA A 239 -21.04 2.93 -1.33
N TYR A 240 -20.13 2.32 -0.57
CA TYR A 240 -18.94 3.01 -0.11
C TYR A 240 -18.01 3.28 -1.29
N TYR A 241 -17.39 4.45 -1.29
CA TYR A 241 -16.39 4.86 -2.27
C TYR A 241 -15.27 5.64 -1.58
N VAL A 242 -14.11 5.69 -2.23
CA VAL A 242 -13.01 6.54 -1.81
C VAL A 242 -13.11 7.85 -2.58
N TRP A 243 -13.10 8.96 -1.85
CA TRP A 243 -12.92 10.29 -2.39
C TRP A 243 -11.52 10.80 -2.05
N ILE A 244 -10.89 11.44 -3.03
CA ILE A 244 -9.65 12.18 -2.85
C ILE A 244 -9.82 13.54 -3.52
N GLY A 245 -9.33 14.59 -2.88
CA GLY A 245 -9.28 15.93 -3.47
C GLY A 245 -8.14 16.74 -2.88
N GLU A 246 -8.01 17.99 -3.32
CA GLU A 246 -6.95 18.89 -2.83
C GLU A 246 -7.07 19.23 -1.34
N GLY A 247 -8.30 19.18 -0.80
CA GLY A 247 -8.60 19.54 0.58
C GLY A 247 -8.39 18.39 1.57
N ALA A 248 -8.88 17.20 1.22
CA ALA A 248 -8.92 16.04 2.08
C ALA A 248 -9.10 14.76 1.25
N ALA A 249 -9.01 13.62 1.91
CA ALA A 249 -9.29 12.31 1.33
C ALA A 249 -9.94 11.40 2.36
N GLY A 250 -10.76 10.45 1.92
CA GLY A 250 -11.42 9.52 2.81
C GLY A 250 -12.39 8.56 2.15
N ILE A 251 -12.82 7.57 2.92
CA ILE A 251 -13.87 6.62 2.52
C ILE A 251 -15.22 7.15 3.03
N PHE A 252 -16.19 7.23 2.12
CA PHE A 252 -17.54 7.75 2.37
C PHE A 252 -18.60 6.68 2.14
N ASP A 253 -19.73 6.81 2.84
CA ASP A 253 -21.03 6.43 2.28
C ASP A 253 -21.75 7.69 1.79
N ASP A 254 -22.14 7.73 0.51
CA ASP A 254 -23.04 8.80 0.01
C ASP A 254 -24.51 8.42 0.13
N GLY A 255 -24.84 7.40 0.94
CA GLY A 255 -26.21 6.89 1.14
C GLY A 255 -27.22 7.93 1.63
N LYS A 256 -26.79 9.18 1.85
CA LYS A 256 -27.59 10.26 2.42
C LYS A 256 -27.64 11.54 1.58
N LEU A 257 -26.83 11.71 0.52
CA LEU A 257 -26.82 12.98 -0.24
C LEU A 257 -27.33 12.86 -1.68
N VAL A 258 -27.29 11.67 -2.30
CA VAL A 258 -27.72 11.48 -3.70
C VAL A 258 -28.54 10.19 -3.88
N ASP A 259 -29.69 10.31 -4.55
CA ASP A 259 -30.51 9.16 -4.92
C ASP A 259 -29.82 8.32 -6.02
N ASN A 260 -29.67 7.01 -5.78
CA ASN A 260 -29.15 6.03 -6.75
C ASN A 260 -27.69 6.26 -7.21
N TYR A 261 -26.82 6.62 -6.27
CA TYR A 261 -25.38 6.84 -6.47
C TYR A 261 -24.66 5.69 -7.19
N ARG A 262 -25.15 4.45 -7.07
CA ARG A 262 -24.62 3.27 -7.80
C ARG A 262 -24.65 3.38 -9.33
N GLN A 263 -25.42 4.32 -9.90
CA GLN A 263 -25.46 4.57 -11.34
C GLN A 263 -24.35 5.51 -11.83
N MET A 264 -23.64 6.18 -10.92
CA MET A 264 -22.50 7.03 -11.29
C MET A 264 -21.33 6.17 -11.75
N GLY A 265 -20.54 6.71 -12.68
CA GLY A 265 -19.32 6.07 -13.14
C GLY A 265 -18.13 6.51 -12.29
N LEU A 266 -17.60 5.62 -11.45
CA LEU A 266 -16.36 5.88 -10.71
C LEU A 266 -15.21 5.05 -11.27
N SER A 267 -13.98 5.45 -10.93
CA SER A 267 -12.81 4.64 -11.22
C SER A 267 -12.80 3.37 -10.37
N VAL A 268 -12.09 2.34 -10.83
CA VAL A 268 -11.83 1.13 -10.05
C VAL A 268 -10.33 0.93 -9.92
N ARG A 269 -9.86 0.60 -8.73
CA ARG A 269 -8.50 0.11 -8.49
C ARG A 269 -8.59 -1.37 -8.11
N PRO A 270 -8.21 -2.30 -9.00
CA PRO A 270 -8.19 -3.71 -8.67
C PRO A 270 -7.24 -4.01 -7.50
N PHE A 271 -7.71 -4.85 -6.58
CA PHE A 271 -6.91 -5.45 -5.51
C PHE A 271 -6.60 -6.90 -5.91
N ALA A 272 -5.35 -7.33 -5.75
CA ALA A 272 -4.95 -8.71 -5.96
C ALA A 272 -5.61 -9.61 -4.90
N ASP A 273 -6.06 -10.80 -5.29
CA ASP A 273 -6.63 -11.76 -4.34
C ASP A 273 -5.57 -12.25 -3.34
N HIS A 274 -4.32 -12.39 -3.82
CA HIS A 274 -3.17 -12.90 -3.06
C HIS A 274 -1.86 -12.25 -3.54
N LEU A 275 -0.81 -12.27 -2.70
CA LEU A 275 0.56 -11.83 -3.02
C LEU A 275 1.56 -12.98 -3.08
#